data_AF-A0A0W7WD32-F1
#
_entry.id   AF-A0A0W7WD32-F1
#
_cell.length_a   1.000
_cell.length_b   1.000
_cell.length_c   1.000
_cell.angle_alpha   90.00
_cell.angle_beta   90.00
_cell.angle_gamma   90.00
#
_symmetry.space_group_name_H-M   'P 1'
#
loop_
_entity.id
_entity.type
_entity.pdbx_description
1 polymer ?
#
loop_
_entity_poly.entity_id
_entity_poly.type
_entity_poly.pdbx_seq_one_letter_code
_entity_poly.pdbx_strand_id
1 'polypeptide(L)' 'MIGNMGGPTLIVIVFIVLLLFGAPKLPALAKSLGQSMKILKKEVRSDDTTTGEDSGSAGKGDTTEAPKKSE' A
#
# COMPACT_ATOMS: atom_id res chain seq x y z
N MET A 1 -30.51 -18.27 -4.77
CA MET A 1 -30.55 -16.91 -4.16
C MET A 1 -29.32 -16.70 -3.26
N ILE A 2 -28.10 -16.69 -3.82
CA ILE A 2 -26.84 -16.59 -3.04
C ILE A 2 -25.75 -15.76 -3.75
N GLY A 3 -26.10 -15.06 -4.83
CA GLY A 3 -25.14 -14.35 -5.70
C GLY A 3 -24.57 -13.03 -5.18
N ASN A 4 -24.87 -12.61 -3.95
CA ASN A 4 -24.51 -11.27 -3.43
C ASN A 4 -23.66 -11.29 -2.15
N MET A 5 -23.09 -12.42 -1.72
CA MET A 5 -22.38 -12.53 -0.43
C MET A 5 -20.94 -11.99 -0.42
N GLY A 6 -20.28 -11.85 -1.58
CA GLY A 6 -18.86 -11.46 -1.63
C GLY A 6 -18.62 -9.95 -1.77
N GLY A 7 -19.30 -9.29 -2.72
CA GLY A 7 -19.01 -7.91 -3.10
C GLY A 7 -19.38 -6.87 -2.02
N PRO A 8 -20.65 -6.83 -1.55
CA PRO A 8 -21.08 -5.85 -0.56
C PRO A 8 -20.34 -5.97 0.77
N THR A 9 -20.02 -7.19 1.21
CA THR A 9 -19.32 -7.46 2.48
C THR A 9 -17.93 -6.82 2.50
N LEU A 10 -17.15 -6.96 1.41
CA LEU A 10 -15.84 -6.30 1.32
C LEU A 10 -15.95 -4.77 1.34
N ILE A 11 -16.97 -4.20 0.66
CA ILE A 11 -17.21 -2.75 0.71
C ILE A 11 -17.45 -2.27 2.14
N VAL A 12 -18.24 -3.00 2.93
CA VAL A 12 -18.57 -2.65 4.32
C VAL A 12 -17.33 -2.69 5.21
N ILE A 13 -16.48 -3.71 5.05
CA ILE A 13 -15.23 -3.82 5.81
C ILE A 13 -14.29 -2.65 5.49
N VAL A 14 -14.09 -2.34 4.20
CA VAL A 14 -13.26 -1.21 3.78
C VAL A 14 -13.81 0.11 4.34
N PHE A 15 -15.13 0.28 4.35
CA PHE A 15 -15.77 1.47 4.90
C PHE A 15 -15.50 1.62 6.41
N ILE A 16 -15.62 0.54 7.20
CA ILE A 16 -15.31 0.56 8.64
C ILE A 16 -13.84 0.90 8.88
N VAL A 17 -12.93 0.29 8.12
CA VAL A 17 -11.49 0.56 8.21
C VAL A 17 -11.19 2.03 7.84
N LEU A 18 -11.82 2.58 6.82
CA LEU A 18 -11.69 3.99 6.45
C LEU A 18 -12.21 4.94 7.53
N LEU A 19 -13.26 4.59 8.26
CA LEU A 19 -13.76 5.40 9.37
C LEU A 19 -12.81 5.39 10.57
N LEU A 20 -12.17 4.25 10.86
CA LEU A 20 -11.24 4.11 11.98
C LEU A 20 -9.86 4.70 11.69
N PHE A 21 -9.33 4.43 10.50
CA PHE A 21 -7.96 4.82 10.11
C PHE A 21 -7.92 6.11 9.29
N GLY A 22 -8.99 6.46 8.58
CA GLY A 22 -9.04 7.60 7.67
C GLY A 22 -8.48 7.30 6.26
N ALA A 23 -8.98 8.01 5.26
CA ALA A 23 -8.56 7.89 3.86
C ALA A 23 -7.04 8.01 3.60
N PRO A 24 -6.28 8.90 4.25
CA PRO A 24 -4.84 9.02 3.96
C PRO A 24 -3.96 7.98 4.66
N LYS A 25 -4.46 7.28 5.70
CA LYS A 25 -3.64 6.33 6.48
C LYS A 25 -3.53 4.95 5.84
N LEU A 26 -4.57 4.47 5.17
CA LEU A 26 -4.50 3.21 4.41
C LEU A 26 -3.45 3.20 3.29
N PRO A 27 -3.36 4.21 2.40
CA PRO A 27 -2.33 4.24 1.37
C PRO A 27 -0.93 4.41 1.96
N ALA A 28 -0.79 5.16 3.05
CA ALA A 28 0.50 5.32 3.73
C ALA A 28 1.01 3.99 4.32
N LEU A 29 0.15 3.24 5.01
CA LEU A 29 0.47 1.92 5.57
C LEU A 29 0.77 0.89 4.46
N ALA A 30 -0.01 0.90 3.37
CA ALA A 30 0.24 0.05 2.22
C ALA A 30 1.59 0.36 1.57
N LYS A 31 1.96 1.65 1.46
CA LYS A 31 3.25 2.07 0.90
C LYS A 31 4.42 1.64 1.77
N SER A 32 4.36 1.84 3.10
CA SER A 32 5.43 1.40 4.00
C SER A 32 5.59 -0.12 4.05
N LEU A 33 4.47 -0.85 4.12
CA LEU A 33 4.48 -2.32 4.09
C LEU A 33 4.98 -2.86 2.75
N GLY A 34 4.54 -2.26 1.64
CA GLY A 34 4.98 -2.60 0.29
C GLY A 34 6.48 -2.37 0.09
N GLN A 35 7.04 -1.30 0.66
CA GLN A 35 8.49 -1.05 0.64
C GLN A 35 9.26 -2.14 1.41
N SER A 36 8.83 -2.50 2.62
CA SER A 36 9.44 -3.60 3.38
C SER A 36 9.33 -4.95 2.66
N MET A 37 8.18 -5.25 2.08
CA MET A 37 7.97 -6.47 1.29
C MET A 37 8.80 -6.49 0.00
N LYS A 38 9.01 -5.34 -0.64
CA LYS A 38 9.86 -5.22 -1.84
C LYS A 38 11.32 -5.51 -1.51
N ILE A 39 11.82 -5.01 -0.38
CA ILE A 39 13.20 -5.26 0.08
C ILE A 39 13.36 -6.73 0.41
N LEU A 40 12.46 -7.30 1.23
CA LEU A 40 12.51 -8.72 1.58
C LEU A 40 12.42 -9.62 0.34
N LYS A 41 11.53 -9.33 -0.61
CA LYS A 41 11.41 -10.08 -1.85
C LYS A 41 12.65 -9.95 -2.73
N LYS A 42 13.33 -8.80 -2.70
CA LYS A 42 14.56 -8.56 -3.46
C LYS A 42 15.72 -9.36 -2.87
N GLU A 43 15.91 -9.34 -1.56
CA GLU A 43 16.95 -10.12 -0.88
C GLU A 43 16.72 -11.63 -1.09
N VAL A 44 15.50 -12.11 -0.85
CA VAL A 44 15.15 -13.54 -1.05
C VAL A 44 15.31 -13.98 -2.52
N ARG A 45 14.97 -13.14 -3.50
CA ARG A 45 15.18 -13.48 -4.92
C ARG A 45 16.64 -13.40 -5.36
N SER A 46 17.44 -12.54 -4.74
CA SER A 46 18.87 -12.41 -5.04
C SER A 46 19.65 -13.67 -4.66
N ASP A 47 19.20 -14.41 -3.66
CA ASP A 47 19.80 -15.68 -3.26
C ASP A 47 19.36 -16.86 -4.15
N ASP A 48 18.16 -16.79 -4.76
CA ASP A 48 17.54 -17.95 -5.42
C ASP A 48 17.77 -18.08 -6.93
N THR A 49 18.02 -17.02 -7.73
CA THR A 49 18.53 -17.13 -9.13
C THR A 49 18.47 -15.79 -9.89
N THR A 50 19.51 -15.53 -10.69
CA THR A 50 19.52 -14.60 -11.83
C THR A 50 18.29 -14.83 -12.71
N THR A 51 17.32 -13.88 -12.71
CA THR A 51 16.51 -13.40 -13.86
C THR A 51 15.23 -12.68 -13.39
N GLY A 52 15.11 -11.39 -13.73
CA GLY A 52 13.87 -10.87 -14.33
C GLY A 52 12.82 -10.18 -13.44
N GLU A 53 12.53 -8.93 -13.83
CA GLU A 53 11.27 -8.18 -13.69
C GLU A 53 11.00 -7.43 -12.37
N ASP A 54 11.54 -6.20 -12.36
CA ASP A 54 10.98 -5.04 -11.65
C ASP A 54 9.73 -4.56 -12.42
N SER A 55 8.55 -4.94 -11.97
CA SER A 55 7.34 -4.22 -12.33
C SER A 55 6.44 -4.08 -11.12
N GLY A 56 6.35 -2.85 -10.64
CA GLY A 56 5.61 -2.47 -9.44
C GLY A 56 5.90 -1.03 -9.07
N SER A 57 5.82 -0.13 -10.06
CA SER A 57 5.64 1.30 -9.80
C SER A 57 4.25 1.49 -9.22
N ALA A 58 4.17 1.81 -7.93
CA ALA A 58 2.99 2.39 -7.33
C ALA A 58 3.40 3.46 -6.31
N GLY A 59 3.25 4.72 -6.73
CA GLY A 59 2.86 5.79 -5.82
C GLY A 59 3.99 6.66 -5.31
N LYS A 60 4.43 7.59 -6.17
CA LYS A 60 4.85 8.94 -5.74
C LYS A 60 3.72 9.53 -4.91
N GLY A 61 4.04 9.91 -3.68
CA GLY A 61 3.10 10.41 -2.68
C GLY A 61 3.93 11.15 -1.65
N ASP A 62 4.65 12.13 -2.18
CA ASP A 62 5.43 13.11 -1.45
C ASP A 62 4.54 14.35 -1.36
N THR A 63 3.79 14.44 -0.28
CA THR A 63 3.15 15.70 0.13
C THR A 63 2.93 15.60 1.63
N THR A 64 3.89 16.11 2.40
CA THR A 64 3.70 17.19 3.39
C THR A 64 4.98 17.27 4.23
N GLU A 65 6.06 17.79 3.65
CA GLU A 65 7.04 18.57 4.41
C GLU A 65 6.85 20.03 3.98
N ALA A 66 6.17 20.79 4.83
CA ALA A 66 6.19 22.24 4.77
C ALA A 66 6.91 22.75 6.02
N PRO A 67 8.25 22.85 6.04
CA PRO A 67 8.91 23.78 6.93
C PRO A 67 8.77 25.16 6.27
N LYS A 68 7.76 25.95 6.67
CA LYS A 68 7.77 27.38 6.39
C LYS A 68 8.89 28.01 7.20
N LYS A 69 10.05 28.22 6.55
CA LYS A 69 11.05 29.20 6.98
C LYS A 69 11.30 30.19 5.84
N SER A 70 10.55 31.28 5.91
CA SER A 70 10.76 32.59 5.30
C SER A 70 9.63 33.44 5.89
N GLU A 71 9.89 34.18 6.96
CA GLU A 71 10.60 35.46 6.97
C GLU A 71 11.25 35.69 8.34
#